data_AF-A0A1J4UJ01-F1
#
_entry.id   AF-A0A1J4UJ01-F1
#
_cell.length_a   1.000
_cell.length_b   1.000
_cell.length_c   1.000
_cell.angle_alpha   90.00
_cell.angle_beta   90.00
_cell.angle_gamma   90.00
#
_symmetry.space_group_name_H-M   'P 1'
#
loop_
_entity.id
_entity.type
_entity.pdbx_description
1 polymer ?
#
loop_
_entity_poly.entity_id
_entity_poly.type
_entity_poly.pdbx_seq_one_letter_code
_entity_poly.pdbx_strand_id
1 'polypeptide(L)'
;MTVKIMNHLALVTYALHNMSHRQLRSWLTVLGIVIGISAIVLLIALGQGIDASIRNQLAVLGSDYIVVLPGSISMGGGGGFGPPVLKGALTNNDVNALERVPGIDAATGMISQSFAPIRYRGETIQLTVSGLKPSAGEKYMTNGFYAGRNLKDGEATGVIIGYSVAYSLFKKKVEIGSTVNILGKDFKVKGILNKVGAAGQDMDNGVFINLDAMRDILGGTYEKNRVTAILLIKEADADMAQVTKDVEKTLANRHHLKIEDKDFTLISPLSVAESIRQITGMLSLFLGGIATISLLVGGIGIANAMFTSVLERTREIGVLKSIGASNSAILEIFIIEAALTGALGGSLGIVFALVLGAILIQLGVPIVFTLELLAFAVSFAIIVGVASGLFPARQAAALEPVEALKYE
;
A
#
# COMPACT_ATOMS: atom_id res chain seq x y z
N MET A 1 49.17 -38.11 5.25
CA MET A 1 47.94 -38.53 5.96
C MET A 1 47.46 -37.40 6.89
N THR A 2 47.14 -36.21 6.32
CA THR A 2 46.60 -35.04 7.06
C THR A 2 46.02 -34.00 6.09
N VAL A 3 45.25 -34.44 5.08
CA VAL A 3 44.37 -33.56 4.28
C VAL A 3 42.93 -34.01 4.49
N LYS A 4 42.60 -34.31 5.75
CA LYS A 4 41.24 -34.67 6.16
C LYS A 4 40.77 -33.54 7.07
N ILE A 5 39.82 -32.77 6.53
CA ILE A 5 39.08 -31.69 7.19
C ILE A 5 39.91 -30.41 7.33
N MET A 6 40.00 -29.64 6.24
CA MET A 6 40.09 -28.20 6.40
C MET A 6 38.77 -27.77 7.05
N ASN A 7 38.84 -27.35 8.32
CA ASN A 7 37.68 -26.98 9.11
C ASN A 7 36.87 -25.91 8.35
N HIS A 8 35.53 -25.97 8.30
CA HIS A 8 34.72 -24.99 7.54
C HIS A 8 35.03 -23.54 7.94
N LEU A 9 35.47 -23.31 9.18
CA LEU A 9 36.01 -22.03 9.66
C LEU A 9 37.27 -21.57 8.92
N ALA A 10 38.20 -22.48 8.61
CA ALA A 10 39.44 -22.15 7.90
C ALA A 10 39.16 -21.69 6.46
N LEU A 11 38.16 -22.30 5.81
CA LEU A 11 37.67 -21.89 4.48
C LEU A 11 37.07 -20.48 4.50
N VAL A 12 36.26 -20.18 5.52
CA VAL A 12 35.66 -18.84 5.71
C VAL A 12 36.73 -17.78 5.98
N THR A 13 37.70 -18.05 6.86
CA THR A 13 38.79 -17.10 7.15
C THR A 13 39.67 -16.84 5.93
N TYR A 14 39.92 -17.86 5.10
CA TYR A 14 40.71 -17.72 3.89
C TYR A 14 39.98 -16.89 2.82
N ALA A 15 38.67 -17.11 2.64
CA ALA A 15 37.85 -16.31 1.74
C ALA A 15 37.76 -14.82 2.16
N LEU A 16 37.56 -14.54 3.46
CA LEU A 16 37.52 -13.17 3.98
C LEU A 16 38.86 -12.43 3.79
N HIS A 17 39.99 -13.12 3.99
CA HIS A 17 41.31 -12.53 3.77
C HIS A 17 41.53 -12.15 2.31
N ASN A 18 41.12 -13.00 1.36
CA ASN A 18 41.27 -12.75 -0.07
C ASN A 18 40.41 -11.59 -0.58
N MET A 19 39.22 -11.36 -0.02
CA MET A 19 38.37 -10.21 -0.41
C MET A 19 39.00 -8.85 -0.09
N SER A 20 39.87 -8.78 0.92
CA SER A 20 40.46 -7.51 1.41
C SER A 20 41.55 -6.91 0.50
N HIS A 21 42.16 -7.70 -0.39
CA HIS A 21 43.35 -7.28 -1.15
C HIS A 21 43.04 -6.57 -2.49
N ARG A 22 41.76 -6.45 -2.92
CA ARG A 22 41.39 -5.96 -4.27
C ARG A 22 40.23 -4.96 -4.23
N GLN A 23 40.56 -3.67 -4.08
CA GLN A 23 39.64 -2.67 -3.52
C GLN A 23 38.55 -2.14 -4.48
N LEU A 24 38.80 -1.95 -5.77
CA LEU A 24 37.80 -1.28 -6.65
C LEU A 24 36.77 -2.24 -7.26
N ARG A 25 37.19 -3.43 -7.69
CA ARG A 25 36.35 -4.36 -8.47
C ARG A 25 35.41 -5.18 -7.57
N SER A 26 35.90 -5.60 -6.41
CA SER A 26 35.07 -6.25 -5.39
C SER A 26 33.99 -5.29 -4.89
N TRP A 27 34.34 -4.01 -4.68
CA TRP A 27 33.38 -2.97 -4.30
C TRP A 27 32.27 -2.75 -5.33
N LEU A 28 32.60 -2.63 -6.63
CA LEU A 28 31.58 -2.46 -7.68
C LEU A 28 30.60 -3.63 -7.74
N THR A 29 31.10 -4.85 -7.53
CA THR A 29 30.28 -6.08 -7.54
C THR A 29 29.33 -6.12 -6.34
N VAL A 30 29.87 -5.86 -5.15
CA VAL A 30 29.09 -5.79 -3.92
C VAL A 30 28.06 -4.67 -4.00
N LEU A 31 28.40 -3.51 -4.58
CA LEU A 31 27.48 -2.39 -4.79
C LEU A 31 26.26 -2.78 -5.64
N GLY A 32 26.47 -3.53 -6.73
CA GLY A 32 25.37 -4.01 -7.57
C GLY A 32 24.40 -4.92 -6.80
N ILE A 33 24.93 -5.80 -5.94
CA ILE A 33 24.12 -6.67 -5.06
C ILE A 33 23.40 -5.84 -4.01
N VAL A 34 24.08 -4.89 -3.37
CA VAL A 34 23.51 -4.00 -2.34
C VAL A 34 22.33 -3.22 -2.91
N ILE A 35 22.47 -2.64 -4.11
CA ILE A 35 21.39 -1.90 -4.77
C ILE A 35 20.22 -2.84 -5.14
N GLY A 36 20.51 -4.01 -5.72
CA GLY A 36 19.48 -4.98 -6.10
C GLY A 36 18.69 -5.51 -4.90
N ILE A 37 19.38 -5.93 -3.84
CA ILE A 37 18.74 -6.47 -2.63
C ILE A 37 18.00 -5.39 -1.86
N SER A 38 18.58 -4.19 -1.73
CA SER A 38 17.89 -3.09 -1.04
C SER A 38 16.59 -2.68 -1.74
N ALA A 39 16.59 -2.63 -3.07
CA ALA A 39 15.38 -2.39 -3.86
C ALA A 39 14.31 -3.45 -3.57
N ILE A 40 14.62 -4.74 -3.67
CA ILE A 40 13.65 -5.82 -3.41
C ILE A 40 13.08 -5.73 -1.99
N VAL A 41 13.95 -5.53 -0.99
CA VAL A 41 13.54 -5.45 0.41
C VAL A 41 12.61 -4.26 0.63
N LEU A 42 12.95 -3.08 0.12
CA LEU A 42 12.11 -1.88 0.28
C LEU A 42 10.75 -2.03 -0.40
N LEU A 43 10.68 -2.69 -1.56
CA LEU A 43 9.43 -2.90 -2.29
C LEU A 43 8.48 -3.82 -1.55
N ILE A 44 8.99 -4.97 -1.09
CA ILE A 44 8.17 -5.92 -0.34
C ILE A 44 7.74 -5.30 0.99
N ALA A 45 8.63 -4.57 1.67
CA ALA A 45 8.31 -3.86 2.91
C ALA A 45 7.25 -2.75 2.71
N LEU A 46 7.30 -2.03 1.59
CA LEU A 46 6.28 -1.05 1.21
C LEU A 46 4.93 -1.74 0.95
N GLY A 47 4.90 -2.85 0.20
CA GLY A 47 3.68 -3.62 -0.03
C GLY A 47 3.03 -4.08 1.27
N GLN A 48 3.83 -4.66 2.18
CA GLN A 48 3.37 -5.08 3.50
C GLN A 48 2.83 -3.90 4.34
N GLY A 49 3.47 -2.74 4.28
CA GLY A 49 3.02 -1.55 5.00
C GLY A 49 1.78 -0.90 4.42
N ILE A 50 1.61 -0.91 3.10
CA ILE A 50 0.36 -0.51 2.44
C ILE A 50 -0.78 -1.43 2.86
N ASP A 51 -0.59 -2.75 2.83
CA ASP A 51 -1.60 -3.72 3.28
C ASP A 51 -2.00 -3.50 4.74
N ALA A 52 -1.03 -3.25 5.63
CA ALA A 52 -1.30 -2.91 7.02
C ALA A 52 -2.08 -1.59 7.16
N SER A 53 -1.72 -0.58 6.37
CA SER A 53 -2.40 0.73 6.37
C SER A 53 -3.83 0.62 5.89
N ILE A 54 -4.08 -0.17 4.84
CA ILE A 54 -5.44 -0.45 4.35
C ILE A 54 -6.25 -1.14 5.43
N ARG A 55 -5.74 -2.23 6.02
CA ARG A 55 -6.44 -2.94 7.09
C ARG A 55 -6.82 -2.01 8.25
N ASN A 56 -5.91 -1.11 8.64
CA ASN A 56 -6.17 -0.13 9.69
C ASN A 56 -7.21 0.92 9.28
N GLN A 57 -7.15 1.44 8.05
CA GLN A 57 -8.14 2.40 7.54
C GLN A 57 -9.53 1.77 7.44
N LEU A 58 -9.62 0.52 6.95
CA LEU A 58 -10.88 -0.22 6.88
C LEU A 58 -11.45 -0.53 8.26
N ALA A 59 -10.59 -0.84 9.24
CA ALA A 59 -11.03 -1.04 10.62
C ALA A 59 -11.64 0.23 11.23
N VAL A 60 -11.13 1.41 10.86
CA VAL A 60 -11.62 2.72 11.34
C VAL A 60 -12.94 3.12 10.70
N LEU A 61 -13.10 2.89 9.40
CA LEU A 61 -14.32 3.25 8.68
C LEU A 61 -15.47 2.25 8.96
N GLY A 62 -15.16 1.07 9.47
CA GLY A 62 -16.08 -0.05 9.67
C GLY A 62 -16.08 -1.00 8.47
N SER A 63 -16.12 -2.32 8.67
CA SER A 63 -16.05 -3.27 7.56
C SER A 63 -17.33 -3.40 6.73
N ASP A 64 -18.39 -2.72 7.16
CA ASP A 64 -19.76 -3.12 6.80
C ASP A 64 -20.48 -2.12 5.90
N TYR A 65 -19.83 -1.03 5.46
CA TYR A 65 -20.48 -0.03 4.62
C TYR A 65 -20.15 -0.20 3.12
N ILE A 66 -21.14 0.06 2.27
CA ILE A 66 -20.95 0.28 0.83
C ILE A 66 -21.47 1.68 0.50
N VAL A 67 -20.67 2.47 -0.21
CA VAL A 67 -21.08 3.75 -0.77
C VAL A 67 -21.33 3.59 -2.26
N VAL A 68 -22.54 3.92 -2.72
CA VAL A 68 -22.87 4.00 -4.14
C VAL A 68 -22.82 5.45 -4.58
N LEU A 69 -22.01 5.75 -5.60
CA LEU A 69 -21.92 7.06 -6.22
C LEU A 69 -22.50 7.00 -7.65
N PRO A 70 -23.14 8.07 -8.14
CA PRO A 70 -23.48 8.16 -9.56
C PRO A 70 -22.21 8.29 -10.42
N GLY A 71 -22.32 7.99 -11.71
CA GLY A 71 -21.19 7.94 -12.64
C GLY A 71 -20.37 6.65 -12.56
N SER A 72 -19.80 6.27 -13.70
CA SER A 72 -18.66 5.36 -13.74
C SER A 72 -17.38 6.14 -13.43
N ILE A 73 -16.78 5.94 -12.26
CA ILE A 73 -15.43 6.42 -11.99
C ILE A 73 -14.46 5.43 -12.64
N SER A 74 -14.23 5.56 -13.95
CA SER A 74 -13.16 4.80 -14.60
C SER A 74 -11.83 5.45 -14.25
N MET A 75 -11.18 4.94 -13.20
CA MET A 75 -9.81 5.30 -12.80
C MET A 75 -8.74 4.73 -13.76
N GLY A 76 -9.12 4.27 -14.96
CA GLY A 76 -8.29 3.41 -15.81
C GLY A 76 -8.01 3.89 -17.23
N GLY A 77 -8.50 5.04 -17.69
CA GLY A 77 -8.22 5.44 -19.07
C GLY A 77 -8.69 6.83 -19.47
N GLY A 78 -7.72 7.72 -19.68
CA GLY A 78 -7.93 8.98 -20.42
C GLY A 78 -7.73 10.26 -19.61
N GLY A 79 -6.47 10.60 -19.31
CA GLY A 79 -5.85 11.94 -19.50
C GLY A 79 -6.57 13.25 -19.17
N GLY A 80 -7.65 13.28 -18.39
CA GLY A 80 -8.35 14.51 -18.02
C GLY A 80 -8.40 14.73 -16.52
N PHE A 81 -7.63 15.68 -16.00
CA PHE A 81 -7.84 16.30 -14.68
C PHE A 81 -9.09 17.21 -14.69
N GLY A 82 -10.22 16.68 -15.15
CA GLY A 82 -11.53 17.32 -15.07
C GLY A 82 -12.38 16.68 -13.98
N PRO A 83 -13.34 17.40 -13.37
CA PRO A 83 -14.30 16.78 -12.47
C PRO A 83 -14.99 15.61 -13.20
N PRO A 84 -15.18 14.45 -12.54
CA PRO A 84 -15.78 13.29 -13.17
C PRO A 84 -17.14 13.67 -13.76
N VAL A 85 -17.34 13.36 -15.03
CA VAL A 85 -18.64 13.55 -15.68
C VAL A 85 -19.56 12.46 -15.12
N LEU A 86 -20.36 12.81 -14.10
CA LEU A 86 -21.37 11.95 -13.52
C LEU A 86 -22.49 11.73 -14.54
N LYS A 87 -22.29 10.80 -15.49
CA LYS A 87 -23.39 10.22 -16.26
C LYS A 87 -24.14 9.29 -15.31
N GLY A 88 -25.42 9.57 -15.05
CA GLY A 88 -26.25 8.78 -14.15
C GLY A 88 -26.89 9.60 -13.03
N ALA A 89 -27.97 9.08 -12.48
CA ALA A 89 -28.69 9.68 -11.36
C ALA A 89 -29.10 8.60 -10.37
N LEU A 90 -28.66 8.73 -9.13
CA LEU A 90 -29.20 7.95 -8.02
C LEU A 90 -30.43 8.66 -7.46
N THR A 91 -31.44 7.88 -7.10
CA THR A 91 -32.72 8.37 -6.58
C THR A 91 -33.11 7.69 -5.27
N ASN A 92 -34.07 8.22 -4.51
CA ASN A 92 -34.58 7.51 -3.33
C ASN A 92 -35.26 6.17 -3.70
N ASN A 93 -35.69 5.99 -4.96
CA ASN A 93 -36.20 4.69 -5.41
C ASN A 93 -35.10 3.64 -5.48
N ASP A 94 -33.86 4.05 -5.80
CA ASP A 94 -32.68 3.18 -5.71
C ASP A 94 -32.40 2.79 -4.26
N VAL A 95 -32.47 3.75 -3.33
CA VAL A 95 -32.31 3.49 -1.89
C VAL A 95 -33.30 2.42 -1.43
N ASN A 96 -34.59 2.57 -1.74
CA ASN A 96 -35.63 1.63 -1.35
C ASN A 96 -35.47 0.24 -2.00
N ALA A 97 -34.92 0.18 -3.22
CA ALA A 97 -34.65 -1.08 -3.89
C ALA A 97 -33.44 -1.80 -3.26
N LEU A 98 -32.40 -1.05 -2.92
CA LEU A 98 -31.18 -1.56 -2.30
C LEU A 98 -31.40 -2.01 -0.86
N GLU A 99 -32.30 -1.36 -0.12
CA GLU A 99 -32.71 -1.76 1.23
C GLU A 99 -33.32 -3.18 1.25
N ARG A 100 -33.84 -3.66 0.12
CA ARG A 100 -34.45 -4.99 -0.02
C ARG A 100 -33.49 -6.07 -0.51
N VAL A 101 -32.23 -5.71 -0.78
CA VAL A 101 -31.21 -6.68 -1.21
C VAL A 101 -30.84 -7.55 0.00
N PRO A 102 -30.86 -8.89 -0.13
CA PRO A 102 -30.44 -9.79 0.94
C PRO A 102 -29.02 -9.45 1.44
N GLY A 103 -28.84 -9.39 2.76
CA GLY A 103 -27.56 -9.04 3.39
C GLY A 103 -27.32 -7.54 3.60
N ILE A 104 -28.32 -6.68 3.32
CA ILE A 104 -28.30 -5.25 3.67
C ILE A 104 -29.18 -5.01 4.91
N ASP A 105 -28.59 -4.49 5.99
CA ASP A 105 -29.28 -4.12 7.24
C ASP A 105 -29.89 -2.72 7.18
N ALA A 106 -29.28 -1.80 6.42
CA ALA A 106 -29.79 -0.44 6.26
C ALA A 106 -29.35 0.20 4.95
N ALA A 107 -30.21 1.04 4.39
CA ALA A 107 -29.89 1.90 3.25
C ALA A 107 -30.36 3.33 3.51
N THR A 108 -29.52 4.32 3.21
CA THR A 108 -29.95 5.73 3.22
C THR A 108 -29.38 6.49 2.04
N GLY A 109 -30.18 7.41 1.51
CA GLY A 109 -29.72 8.44 0.60
C GLY A 109 -28.97 9.54 1.34
N MET A 110 -27.97 10.10 0.69
CA MET A 110 -27.22 11.27 1.16
C MET A 110 -27.15 12.32 0.05
N ILE A 111 -27.20 13.59 0.43
CA ILE A 111 -26.92 14.72 -0.46
C ILE A 111 -25.72 15.46 0.10
N SER A 112 -24.62 15.49 -0.65
CA SER A 112 -23.40 16.18 -0.26
C SER A 112 -23.10 17.33 -1.21
N GLN A 113 -22.75 18.48 -0.65
CA GLN A 113 -22.24 19.63 -1.37
C GLN A 113 -20.78 19.84 -0.97
N SER A 114 -19.87 19.59 -1.91
CA SER A 114 -18.45 19.91 -1.74
C SER A 114 -18.22 21.42 -1.78
N PHE A 115 -17.16 21.88 -1.11
CA PHE A 115 -16.75 23.30 -1.05
C PHE A 115 -17.86 24.25 -0.54
N ALA A 116 -18.73 23.75 0.34
CA ALA A 116 -19.79 24.56 0.93
C ALA A 116 -19.18 25.58 1.92
N PRO A 117 -19.49 26.88 1.79
CA PRO A 117 -19.02 27.88 2.74
C PRO A 117 -19.71 27.69 4.10
N ILE A 118 -18.89 27.55 5.14
CA ILE A 118 -19.32 27.50 6.54
C ILE A 118 -18.72 28.70 7.25
N ARG A 119 -19.58 29.55 7.81
CA ARG A 119 -19.16 30.77 8.51
C ARG A 119 -19.39 30.66 10.00
N TYR A 120 -18.40 31.08 10.76
CA TYR A 120 -18.49 31.19 12.21
C TYR A 120 -17.72 32.43 12.68
N ARG A 121 -18.39 33.33 13.39
CA ARG A 121 -17.79 34.53 14.02
C ARG A 121 -16.87 35.35 13.10
N GLY A 122 -17.26 35.54 11.83
CA GLY A 122 -16.53 36.34 10.85
C GLY A 122 -15.45 35.59 10.06
N GLU A 123 -15.22 34.31 10.36
CA GLU A 123 -14.34 33.42 9.59
C GLU A 123 -15.17 32.52 8.68
N THR A 124 -14.65 32.22 7.47
CA THR A 124 -15.29 31.31 6.51
C THR A 124 -14.31 30.22 6.12
N ILE A 125 -14.73 28.97 6.24
CA ILE A 125 -14.01 27.80 5.73
C ILE A 125 -14.89 27.12 4.67
N GLN A 126 -14.27 26.32 3.81
CA GLN A 126 -14.98 25.51 2.82
C GLN A 126 -14.78 24.05 3.14
N LEU A 127 -15.88 23.34 3.40
CA LEU A 127 -15.87 21.91 3.68
C LEU A 127 -17.00 21.22 2.92
N THR A 128 -17.01 19.90 2.96
CA THR A 128 -18.13 19.11 2.49
C THR A 128 -19.24 19.13 3.54
N VAL A 129 -20.44 19.52 3.12
CA VAL A 129 -21.65 19.45 3.95
C VAL A 129 -22.52 18.32 3.42
N SER A 130 -22.92 17.40 4.31
CA SER A 130 -23.69 16.22 3.98
C SER A 130 -25.05 16.23 4.69
N GLY A 131 -26.11 16.11 3.91
CA GLY A 131 -27.47 15.91 4.39
C GLY A 131 -27.76 14.42 4.55
N LEU A 132 -28.12 14.01 5.77
CA LEU A 132 -28.46 12.62 6.11
C LEU A 132 -29.78 12.57 6.88
N LYS A 133 -30.51 11.46 6.77
CA LYS A 133 -31.64 11.21 7.67
C LYS A 133 -31.09 10.93 9.08
N PRO A 134 -31.50 11.66 10.13
CA PRO A 134 -30.97 11.46 11.47
C PRO A 134 -31.12 10.02 12.00
N SER A 135 -32.29 9.40 11.76
CA SER A 135 -32.56 7.99 12.08
C SER A 135 -31.61 7.01 11.40
N ALA A 136 -31.19 7.30 10.17
CA ALA A 136 -30.15 6.53 9.51
C ALA A 136 -28.78 6.82 10.13
N GLY A 137 -28.48 8.10 10.41
CA GLY A 137 -27.19 8.59 10.92
C GLY A 137 -26.71 7.91 12.19
N GLU A 138 -27.59 7.40 13.06
CA GLU A 138 -27.18 6.61 14.24
C GLU A 138 -26.38 5.36 13.87
N LYS A 139 -26.74 4.67 12.78
CA LYS A 139 -26.02 3.50 12.30
C LYS A 139 -24.74 3.85 11.52
N TYR A 140 -24.66 5.05 10.92
CA TYR A 140 -23.51 5.48 10.11
C TYR A 140 -22.48 6.35 10.88
N MET A 141 -22.82 6.88 12.06
CA MET A 141 -21.94 7.68 12.92
C MET A 141 -21.44 6.85 14.12
N THR A 142 -20.86 5.69 13.85
CA THR A 142 -20.47 4.68 14.85
C THR A 142 -19.37 5.13 15.81
N ASN A 143 -18.57 6.14 15.44
CA ASN A 143 -17.46 6.62 16.29
C ASN A 143 -17.94 7.42 17.53
N GLY A 144 -19.25 7.66 17.67
CA GLY A 144 -19.84 8.34 18.81
C GLY A 144 -19.56 9.85 18.88
N PHE A 145 -20.03 10.46 19.97
CA PHE A 145 -19.96 11.90 20.19
C PHE A 145 -18.93 12.23 21.27
N TYR A 146 -18.04 13.18 20.95
CA TYR A 146 -17.19 13.82 21.93
C TYR A 146 -18.03 14.71 22.86
N ALA A 147 -19.02 15.40 22.29
CA ALA A 147 -19.96 16.23 23.03
C ALA A 147 -21.31 16.29 22.32
N GLY A 148 -22.38 16.46 23.09
CA GLY A 148 -23.74 16.62 22.57
C GLY A 148 -24.41 15.30 22.18
N ARG A 149 -25.22 15.31 21.11
CA ARG A 149 -26.03 14.17 20.66
C ARG A 149 -26.25 14.19 19.16
N ASN A 150 -26.79 13.09 18.63
CA ASN A 150 -27.28 13.03 17.26
C ASN A 150 -28.50 13.95 17.06
N LEU A 151 -28.78 14.29 15.79
CA LEU A 151 -29.97 15.00 15.38
C LEU A 151 -31.20 14.09 15.58
N LYS A 152 -32.36 14.71 15.81
CA LYS A 152 -33.65 14.02 15.78
C LYS A 152 -34.34 14.26 14.45
N ASP A 153 -35.18 13.32 14.02
CA ASP A 153 -36.05 13.52 12.88
C ASP A 153 -36.93 14.77 13.11
N GLY A 154 -37.01 15.66 12.11
CA GLY A 154 -37.67 16.96 12.22
C GLY A 154 -36.83 18.11 12.82
N GLU A 155 -35.63 17.85 13.35
CA GLU A 155 -34.72 18.91 13.85
C GLU A 155 -33.96 19.59 12.69
N ALA A 156 -34.67 20.38 11.88
CA ALA A 156 -34.15 20.95 10.63
C ALA A 156 -33.01 21.97 10.80
N THR A 157 -32.88 22.61 11.97
CA THR A 157 -31.87 23.65 12.24
C THR A 157 -30.71 23.15 13.10
N GLY A 158 -30.61 21.84 13.31
CA GLY A 158 -29.47 21.23 14.01
C GLY A 158 -28.35 20.83 13.06
N VAL A 159 -27.10 20.92 13.54
CA VAL A 159 -25.92 20.40 12.83
C VAL A 159 -25.04 19.56 13.76
N ILE A 160 -24.43 18.53 13.19
CA ILE A 160 -23.32 17.76 13.78
C ILE A 160 -22.05 18.11 13.04
N ILE A 161 -20.97 18.35 13.78
CA ILE A 161 -19.68 18.71 13.20
C ILE A 161 -18.60 17.73 13.65
N GLY A 162 -17.61 17.51 12.79
CA GLY A 162 -16.41 16.75 13.13
C GLY A 162 -15.52 17.47 14.15
N TYR A 163 -14.64 16.71 14.79
CA TYR A 163 -13.75 17.23 15.84
C TYR A 163 -12.85 18.37 15.33
N SER A 164 -12.30 18.26 14.12
CA SER A 164 -11.43 19.29 13.55
C SER A 164 -12.19 20.56 13.21
N VAL A 165 -13.45 20.47 12.77
CA VAL A 165 -14.32 21.64 12.58
C VAL A 165 -14.50 22.39 13.91
N ALA A 166 -14.68 21.67 15.01
CA ALA A 166 -14.89 22.29 16.32
C ALA A 166 -13.63 22.94 16.91
N TYR A 167 -12.46 22.34 16.71
CA TYR A 167 -11.26 22.68 17.50
C TYR A 167 -10.02 23.08 16.68
N SER A 168 -9.96 22.78 15.39
CA SER A 168 -8.74 22.93 14.58
C SER A 168 -8.89 23.92 13.42
N LEU A 169 -10.06 23.97 12.79
CA LEU A 169 -10.25 24.69 11.54
C LEU A 169 -10.65 26.16 11.72
N PHE A 170 -11.34 26.49 12.80
CA PHE A 170 -11.66 27.88 13.16
C PHE A 170 -10.70 28.40 14.24
N LYS A 171 -10.40 29.71 14.20
CA LYS A 171 -9.59 30.38 15.23
C LYS A 171 -10.22 30.34 16.62
N LYS A 172 -11.56 30.35 16.66
CA LYS A 172 -12.34 30.20 17.90
C LYS A 172 -13.02 28.84 17.91
N LYS A 173 -12.94 28.17 19.05
CA LYS A 173 -13.59 26.87 19.27
C LYS A 173 -15.11 26.99 19.03
N VAL A 174 -15.67 26.02 18.32
CA VAL A 174 -17.11 25.87 18.15
C VAL A 174 -17.60 24.91 19.23
N GLU A 175 -18.50 25.38 20.08
CA GLU A 175 -19.07 24.59 21.19
C GLU A 175 -20.51 24.20 20.89
N ILE A 176 -21.02 23.18 21.61
CA ILE A 176 -22.43 22.80 21.57
C ILE A 176 -23.30 24.04 21.85
N GLY A 177 -24.35 24.22 21.04
CA GLY A 177 -25.24 25.39 21.11
C GLY A 177 -24.77 26.60 20.31
N SER A 178 -23.53 26.62 19.82
CA SER A 178 -23.05 27.66 18.89
C SER A 178 -23.88 27.66 17.60
N THR A 179 -24.11 28.85 17.04
CA THR A 179 -24.71 29.01 15.72
C THR A 179 -23.61 29.12 14.67
N VAL A 180 -23.65 28.26 13.66
CA VAL A 180 -22.81 28.30 12.46
C VAL A 180 -23.68 28.54 11.24
N ASN A 181 -23.22 29.37 10.32
CA ASN A 181 -23.94 29.61 9.06
C ASN A 181 -23.40 28.64 8.01
N ILE A 182 -24.27 27.82 7.44
CA ILE A 182 -23.93 26.80 6.45
C ILE A 182 -24.78 27.09 5.22
N LEU A 183 -24.13 27.32 4.08
CA LEU A 183 -24.82 27.61 2.81
C LEU A 183 -25.83 28.77 2.95
N GLY A 184 -25.53 29.78 3.77
CA GLY A 184 -26.38 30.95 3.99
C GLY A 184 -27.49 30.77 5.02
N LYS A 185 -27.71 29.58 5.60
CA LYS A 185 -28.67 29.36 6.68
C LYS A 185 -27.98 29.07 8.02
N ASP A 186 -28.62 29.48 9.11
CA ASP A 186 -28.07 29.32 10.45
C ASP A 186 -28.47 27.98 11.07
N PHE A 187 -27.46 27.25 11.58
CA PHE A 187 -27.62 25.97 12.25
C PHE A 187 -27.03 26.02 13.65
N LYS A 188 -27.71 25.40 14.61
CA LYS A 188 -27.22 25.23 15.98
C LYS A 188 -26.47 23.90 16.10
N VAL A 189 -25.25 23.95 16.63
CA VAL A 189 -24.44 22.76 16.87
C VAL A 189 -25.06 21.91 17.97
N LYS A 190 -25.43 20.67 17.65
CA LYS A 190 -26.06 19.71 18.57
C LYS A 190 -25.15 18.56 18.96
N GLY A 191 -24.16 18.25 18.14
CA GLY A 191 -23.19 17.21 18.39
C GLY A 191 -21.84 17.53 17.78
N ILE A 192 -20.78 17.08 18.45
CA ILE A 192 -19.40 17.08 17.97
C ILE A 192 -18.95 15.62 17.98
N LEU A 193 -18.53 15.10 16.83
CA LEU A 193 -18.07 13.71 16.70
C LEU A 193 -16.70 13.51 17.37
N ASN A 194 -16.45 12.28 17.81
CA ASN A 194 -15.12 11.90 18.30
C ASN A 194 -14.06 12.03 17.21
N LYS A 195 -12.84 12.43 17.64
CA LYS A 195 -11.69 12.53 16.76
C LYS A 195 -11.30 11.15 16.24
N VAL A 196 -11.20 11.01 14.93
CA VAL A 196 -10.73 9.80 14.25
C VAL A 196 -9.22 9.88 13.95
N GLY A 197 -8.72 11.07 13.61
CA GLY A 197 -7.31 11.28 13.26
C GLY A 197 -7.02 11.12 11.78
N ALA A 198 -5.74 10.93 11.41
CA ALA A 198 -5.28 11.00 10.02
C ALA A 198 -5.98 10.01 9.07
N ALA A 199 -6.38 8.83 9.58
CA ALA A 199 -7.09 7.81 8.81
C ALA A 199 -8.58 8.12 8.54
N GLY A 200 -9.14 9.13 9.21
CA GLY A 200 -10.55 9.52 9.07
C GLY A 200 -10.72 11.04 8.98
N GLN A 201 -9.79 11.71 8.30
CA GLN A 201 -9.78 13.16 8.16
C GLN A 201 -11.10 13.71 7.60
N ASP A 202 -11.74 12.97 6.68
CA ASP A 202 -13.04 13.34 6.12
C ASP A 202 -14.16 13.35 7.17
N MET A 203 -14.10 12.45 8.16
CA MET A 203 -15.04 12.45 9.29
C MET A 203 -14.74 13.59 10.28
N ASP A 204 -13.45 13.83 10.56
CA ASP A 204 -13.00 14.92 11.43
C ASP A 204 -13.35 16.32 10.87
N ASN A 205 -13.42 16.43 9.55
CA ASN A 205 -13.79 17.65 8.81
C ASN A 205 -15.27 17.64 8.35
N GLY A 206 -16.02 16.61 8.68
CA GLY A 206 -17.40 16.43 8.22
C GLY A 206 -18.36 17.42 8.87
N VAL A 207 -19.34 17.88 8.10
CA VAL A 207 -20.47 18.68 8.60
C VAL A 207 -21.76 18.03 8.15
N PHE A 208 -22.58 17.61 9.11
CA PHE A 208 -23.77 16.83 8.86
C PHE A 208 -25.02 17.56 9.31
N ILE A 209 -25.96 17.74 8.40
CA ILE A 209 -27.27 18.36 8.66
C ILE A 209 -28.39 17.38 8.28
N ASN A 210 -29.62 17.70 8.66
CA ASN A 210 -30.77 16.93 8.24
C ASN A 210 -30.91 16.94 6.69
N LEU A 211 -31.16 15.78 6.09
CA LEU A 211 -31.36 15.61 4.65
C LEU A 211 -32.44 16.56 4.09
N ASP A 212 -33.54 16.76 4.81
CA ASP A 212 -34.62 17.64 4.37
C ASP A 212 -34.19 19.11 4.40
N ALA A 213 -33.44 19.52 5.43
CA ALA A 213 -32.85 20.86 5.49
C ALA A 213 -31.85 21.10 4.35
N MET A 214 -31.05 20.09 3.99
CA MET A 214 -30.13 20.15 2.85
C MET A 214 -30.88 20.31 1.53
N ARG A 215 -31.97 19.56 1.33
CA ARG A 215 -32.84 19.69 0.14
C ARG A 215 -33.46 21.08 0.03
N ASP A 216 -33.93 21.63 1.16
CA ASP A 216 -34.52 22.96 1.22
C ASP A 216 -33.51 24.08 0.96
N ILE A 217 -32.22 23.84 1.24
CA ILE A 217 -31.14 24.79 0.94
C ILE A 217 -30.79 24.78 -0.54
N LEU A 218 -30.68 23.58 -1.13
CA LEU A 218 -30.26 23.40 -2.53
C LEU A 218 -31.42 23.54 -3.53
N GLY A 219 -32.59 24.00 -3.08
CA GLY A 219 -33.84 24.04 -3.84
C GLY A 219 -33.68 24.48 -5.30
N GLY A 220 -34.11 23.62 -6.23
CA GLY A 220 -34.12 23.88 -7.67
C GLY A 220 -32.99 23.22 -8.47
N THR A 221 -31.87 22.84 -7.85
CA THR A 221 -30.73 22.21 -8.56
C THR A 221 -30.75 20.69 -8.52
N TYR A 222 -31.39 20.10 -7.51
CA TYR A 222 -31.59 18.65 -7.40
C TYR A 222 -33.07 18.32 -7.57
N GLU A 223 -33.40 17.40 -8.48
CA GLU A 223 -34.75 16.84 -8.57
C GLU A 223 -35.15 16.29 -7.19
N LYS A 224 -36.43 16.46 -6.80
CA LYS A 224 -36.97 16.06 -5.48
C LYS A 224 -36.57 14.64 -5.05
N ASN A 225 -36.30 13.75 -6.01
CA ASN A 225 -35.98 12.36 -5.74
C ASN A 225 -34.49 12.01 -5.85
N ARG A 226 -33.59 12.93 -6.25
CA ARG A 226 -32.17 12.62 -6.47
C ARG A 226 -31.36 12.63 -5.17
N VAL A 227 -30.33 11.78 -5.15
CA VAL A 227 -29.32 11.70 -4.10
C VAL A 227 -27.93 11.72 -4.74
N THR A 228 -26.94 12.27 -4.05
CA THR A 228 -25.56 12.31 -4.55
C THR A 228 -24.79 11.05 -4.20
N ALA A 229 -25.26 10.30 -3.20
CA ALA A 229 -24.72 9.02 -2.80
C ALA A 229 -25.80 8.18 -2.10
N ILE A 230 -25.63 6.86 -2.10
CA ILE A 230 -26.39 5.94 -1.26
C ILE A 230 -25.39 5.25 -0.33
N LEU A 231 -25.69 5.24 0.97
CA LEU A 231 -24.92 4.55 1.98
C LEU A 231 -25.69 3.29 2.35
N LEU A 232 -25.02 2.13 2.28
CA LEU A 232 -25.56 0.83 2.66
C LEU A 232 -24.78 0.29 3.84
N ILE A 233 -25.45 -0.43 4.73
CA ILE A 233 -24.85 -1.22 5.81
C ILE A 233 -25.15 -2.67 5.56
N LYS A 234 -24.11 -3.49 5.56
CA LYS A 234 -24.16 -4.94 5.44
C LYS A 234 -24.61 -5.55 6.77
N GLU A 235 -25.43 -6.58 6.72
CA GLU A 235 -25.72 -7.43 7.88
C GLU A 235 -24.43 -8.09 8.40
N ALA A 236 -24.30 -8.29 9.71
CA ALA A 236 -23.05 -8.77 10.33
C ALA A 236 -22.52 -10.07 9.69
N ASP A 237 -23.41 -11.03 9.43
CA ASP A 237 -23.04 -12.38 8.94
C ASP A 237 -23.02 -12.51 7.40
N ALA A 238 -23.40 -11.46 6.67
CA ALA A 238 -23.43 -11.51 5.21
C ALA A 238 -22.01 -11.39 4.60
N ASP A 239 -21.76 -12.07 3.48
CA ASP A 239 -20.49 -11.95 2.75
C ASP A 239 -20.42 -10.65 1.94
N MET A 240 -19.39 -9.83 2.17
CA MET A 240 -19.31 -8.51 1.54
C MET A 240 -19.14 -8.59 0.02
N ALA A 241 -18.41 -9.58 -0.47
CA ALA A 241 -18.21 -9.74 -1.91
C ALA A 241 -19.53 -10.12 -2.61
N GLN A 242 -20.31 -11.02 -2.01
CA GLN A 242 -21.61 -11.41 -2.51
C GLN A 242 -22.62 -10.25 -2.47
N VAL A 243 -22.72 -9.57 -1.33
CA VAL A 243 -23.61 -8.40 -1.16
C VAL A 243 -23.29 -7.30 -2.17
N THR A 244 -22.00 -7.00 -2.38
CA THR A 244 -21.58 -6.00 -3.38
C THR A 244 -22.04 -6.37 -4.79
N LYS A 245 -21.91 -7.66 -5.18
CA LYS A 245 -22.39 -8.16 -6.48
C LYS A 245 -23.91 -8.06 -6.61
N ASP A 246 -24.65 -8.36 -5.55
CA ASP A 246 -26.11 -8.32 -5.56
C ASP A 246 -26.64 -6.88 -5.63
N VAL A 247 -26.00 -5.94 -4.94
CA VAL A 247 -26.24 -4.48 -5.07
C VAL A 247 -25.97 -4.02 -6.49
N GLU A 248 -24.82 -4.39 -7.06
CA GLU A 248 -24.41 -4.05 -8.42
C GLU A 248 -25.40 -4.57 -9.46
N LYS A 249 -25.85 -5.83 -9.34
CA LYS A 249 -26.84 -6.46 -10.22
C LYS A 249 -28.21 -5.79 -10.09
N THR A 250 -28.62 -5.46 -8.87
CA THR A 250 -29.90 -4.80 -8.61
C THR A 250 -29.97 -3.42 -9.25
N LEU A 251 -28.92 -2.60 -9.10
CA LEU A 251 -28.84 -1.29 -9.75
C LEU A 251 -28.73 -1.40 -11.26
N ALA A 252 -27.88 -2.29 -11.78
CA ALA A 252 -27.73 -2.48 -13.23
C ALA A 252 -29.07 -2.86 -13.89
N ASN A 253 -29.81 -3.79 -13.29
CA ASN A 253 -31.13 -4.18 -13.78
C ASN A 253 -32.13 -3.01 -13.73
N ARG A 254 -32.11 -2.21 -12.66
CA ARG A 254 -33.06 -1.11 -12.47
C ARG A 254 -32.78 0.08 -13.40
N HIS A 255 -31.51 0.34 -13.67
CA HIS A 255 -31.07 1.37 -14.62
C HIS A 255 -31.14 0.89 -16.08
N HIS A 256 -31.52 -0.38 -16.31
CA HIS A 256 -31.53 -1.02 -17.64
C HIS A 256 -30.17 -0.97 -18.34
N LEU A 257 -29.09 -1.10 -17.57
CA LEU A 257 -27.72 -1.02 -18.05
C LEU A 257 -27.10 -2.41 -18.12
N LYS A 258 -26.23 -2.61 -19.11
CA LYS A 258 -25.27 -3.70 -19.05
C LYS A 258 -24.28 -3.41 -17.93
N ILE A 259 -23.76 -4.45 -17.29
CA ILE A 259 -22.75 -4.34 -16.23
C ILE A 259 -21.51 -3.59 -16.71
N GLU A 260 -21.24 -3.55 -18.01
CA GLU A 260 -20.11 -2.87 -18.66
C GLU A 260 -20.35 -1.37 -18.89
N ASP A 261 -21.62 -0.93 -18.91
CA ASP A 261 -22.04 0.45 -19.21
C ASP A 261 -22.60 1.18 -17.97
N LYS A 262 -22.08 0.86 -16.77
CA LYS A 262 -22.65 1.38 -15.52
C LYS A 262 -22.62 2.90 -15.46
N ASP A 263 -23.69 3.47 -14.91
CA ASP A 263 -23.81 4.88 -14.56
C ASP A 263 -23.65 5.10 -13.04
N PHE A 264 -23.04 4.13 -12.35
CA PHE A 264 -22.80 4.15 -10.91
C PHE A 264 -21.50 3.42 -10.54
N THR A 265 -20.95 3.77 -9.38
CA THR A 265 -19.73 3.19 -8.80
C THR A 265 -20.01 2.72 -7.37
N LEU A 266 -19.60 1.49 -7.04
CA LEU A 266 -19.66 0.96 -5.68
C LEU A 266 -18.28 1.09 -5.04
N ILE A 267 -18.21 1.84 -3.94
CA ILE A 267 -17.05 1.96 -3.09
C ILE A 267 -17.32 1.13 -1.84
N SER A 268 -16.58 0.03 -1.69
CA SER A 268 -16.58 -0.79 -0.49
C SER A 268 -15.14 -0.91 0.03
N PRO A 269 -14.95 -1.26 1.31
CA PRO A 269 -13.66 -1.66 1.85
C PRO A 269 -12.89 -2.63 0.93
N LEU A 270 -13.60 -3.61 0.36
CA LEU A 270 -13.03 -4.62 -0.53
C LEU A 270 -12.58 -4.03 -1.87
N SER A 271 -13.37 -3.15 -2.50
CA SER A 271 -13.02 -2.57 -3.81
C SER A 271 -11.86 -1.58 -3.72
N VAL A 272 -11.76 -0.83 -2.61
CA VAL A 272 -10.60 0.04 -2.32
C VAL A 272 -9.35 -0.80 -2.11
N ALA A 273 -9.43 -1.84 -1.28
CA ALA A 273 -8.30 -2.73 -1.04
C ALA A 273 -7.83 -3.41 -2.34
N GLU A 274 -8.75 -3.85 -3.19
CA GLU A 274 -8.41 -4.47 -4.48
C GLU A 274 -7.74 -3.49 -5.45
N SER A 275 -8.25 -2.27 -5.54
CA SER A 275 -7.66 -1.23 -6.39
C SER A 275 -6.23 -0.90 -5.95
N ILE A 276 -5.98 -0.80 -4.65
CA ILE A 276 -4.63 -0.56 -4.14
C ILE A 276 -3.74 -1.79 -4.37
N ARG A 277 -4.24 -3.02 -4.18
CA ARG A 277 -3.50 -4.25 -4.52
C ARG A 277 -3.11 -4.30 -5.99
N GLN A 278 -3.98 -3.87 -6.90
CA GLN A 278 -3.67 -3.79 -8.32
C GLN A 278 -2.57 -2.77 -8.62
N ILE A 279 -2.69 -1.55 -8.07
CA ILE A 279 -1.68 -0.49 -8.26
C ILE A 279 -0.33 -0.91 -7.67
N THR A 280 -0.33 -1.41 -6.43
CA THR A 280 0.89 -1.89 -5.76
C THR A 280 1.47 -3.11 -6.43
N GLY A 281 0.65 -4.03 -6.94
CA GLY A 281 1.08 -5.17 -7.75
C GLY A 281 1.76 -4.72 -9.05
N MET A 282 1.22 -3.73 -9.74
CA MET A 282 1.82 -3.15 -10.95
C MET A 282 3.16 -2.46 -10.64
N LEU A 283 3.23 -1.68 -9.56
CA LEU A 283 4.48 -1.07 -9.09
C LEU A 283 5.51 -2.14 -8.69
N SER A 284 5.07 -3.20 -8.02
CA SER A 284 5.91 -4.32 -7.61
C SER A 284 6.47 -5.07 -8.82
N LEU A 285 5.68 -5.26 -9.87
CA LEU A 285 6.15 -5.85 -11.13
C LEU A 285 7.19 -4.96 -11.82
N PHE A 286 6.92 -3.66 -11.93
CA PHE A 286 7.84 -2.71 -12.57
C PHE A 286 9.18 -2.63 -11.82
N LEU A 287 9.12 -2.42 -10.50
CA LEU A 287 10.29 -2.29 -9.65
C LEU A 287 11.00 -3.64 -9.43
N GLY A 288 10.26 -4.74 -9.40
CA GLY A 288 10.79 -6.10 -9.43
C GLY A 288 11.53 -6.40 -10.74
N GLY A 289 11.06 -5.87 -11.87
CA GLY A 289 11.77 -5.90 -13.15
C GLY A 289 13.11 -5.16 -13.07
N ILE A 290 13.12 -3.95 -12.52
CA ILE A 290 14.36 -3.18 -12.28
C ILE A 290 15.30 -3.95 -11.35
N ALA A 291 14.80 -4.48 -10.24
CA ALA A 291 15.58 -5.27 -9.31
C ALA A 291 16.17 -6.53 -9.97
N THR A 292 15.40 -7.21 -10.83
CA THR A 292 15.88 -8.36 -11.61
C THR A 292 17.05 -7.96 -12.51
N ILE A 293 16.94 -6.83 -13.21
CA ILE A 293 18.04 -6.29 -14.04
C ILE A 293 19.25 -5.95 -13.17
N SER A 294 19.06 -5.28 -12.03
CA SER A 294 20.15 -4.95 -11.10
C SER A 294 20.85 -6.20 -10.55
N LEU A 295 20.09 -7.26 -10.25
CA LEU A 295 20.65 -8.54 -9.83
C LEU A 295 21.37 -9.26 -10.95
N LEU A 296 20.89 -9.19 -12.18
CA LEU A 296 21.62 -9.73 -13.34
C LEU A 296 22.96 -9.00 -13.52
N VAL A 297 22.96 -7.67 -13.43
CA VAL A 297 24.19 -6.87 -13.50
C VAL A 297 25.12 -7.21 -12.34
N GLY A 298 24.60 -7.31 -11.11
CA GLY A 298 25.35 -7.73 -9.93
C GLY A 298 25.91 -9.15 -10.09
N GLY A 299 25.12 -10.10 -10.59
CA GLY A 299 25.50 -11.48 -10.84
C GLY A 299 26.57 -11.62 -11.92
N ILE A 300 26.46 -10.88 -13.03
CA ILE A 300 27.52 -10.77 -14.04
C ILE A 300 28.80 -10.21 -13.41
N GLY A 301 28.67 -9.22 -12.51
CA GLY A 301 29.77 -8.71 -11.70
C GLY A 301 30.46 -9.80 -10.88
N ILE A 302 29.68 -10.63 -10.18
CA ILE A 302 30.20 -11.77 -9.39
C ILE A 302 30.91 -12.76 -10.30
N ALA A 303 30.29 -13.13 -11.43
CA ALA A 303 30.88 -14.07 -12.37
C ALA A 303 32.22 -13.54 -12.92
N ASN A 304 32.28 -12.27 -13.31
CA ASN A 304 33.50 -11.63 -13.84
C ASN A 304 34.59 -11.50 -12.78
N ALA A 305 34.22 -11.11 -11.55
CA ALA A 305 35.15 -11.07 -10.42
C ALA A 305 35.72 -12.46 -10.15
N MET A 306 34.87 -13.49 -10.21
CA MET A 306 35.30 -14.88 -10.04
C MET A 306 36.19 -15.39 -11.18
N PHE A 307 35.86 -15.15 -12.44
CA PHE A 307 36.74 -15.51 -13.56
C PHE A 307 38.13 -14.89 -13.41
N THR A 308 38.18 -13.62 -13.03
CA THR A 308 39.45 -12.94 -12.78
C THR A 308 40.21 -13.61 -11.62
N SER A 309 39.52 -13.88 -10.50
CA SER A 309 40.11 -14.55 -9.32
C SER A 309 40.67 -15.93 -9.68
N VAL A 310 39.96 -16.68 -10.52
CA VAL A 310 40.42 -17.99 -11.02
C VAL A 310 41.67 -17.84 -11.87
N LEU A 311 41.69 -16.91 -12.83
CA LEU A 311 42.85 -16.69 -13.69
C LEU A 311 44.09 -16.31 -12.89
N GLU A 312 43.94 -15.44 -11.89
CA GLU A 312 45.05 -14.97 -11.05
C GLU A 312 45.55 -16.05 -10.09
N ARG A 313 44.68 -17.00 -9.72
CA ARG A 313 44.99 -18.10 -8.80
C ARG A 313 45.19 -19.43 -9.53
N THR A 314 45.33 -19.40 -10.86
CA THR A 314 45.52 -20.60 -11.69
C THR A 314 46.66 -21.46 -11.16
N ARG A 315 47.82 -20.86 -10.85
CA ARG A 315 48.97 -21.57 -10.31
C ARG A 315 48.71 -22.19 -8.93
N GLU A 316 48.01 -21.47 -8.05
CA GLU A 316 47.63 -21.99 -6.72
C GLU A 316 46.71 -23.22 -6.84
N ILE A 317 45.71 -23.14 -7.74
CA ILE A 317 44.79 -24.25 -8.04
C ILE A 317 45.58 -25.45 -8.58
N GLY A 318 46.54 -25.21 -9.48
CA GLY A 318 47.44 -26.23 -10.02
C GLY A 318 48.22 -26.95 -8.93
N VAL A 319 48.84 -26.21 -8.01
CA VAL A 319 49.57 -26.77 -6.86
C VAL A 319 48.65 -27.61 -5.97
N LEU A 320 47.47 -27.10 -5.62
CA LEU A 320 46.49 -27.81 -4.79
C LEU A 320 46.07 -29.14 -5.44
N LYS A 321 45.84 -29.16 -6.75
CA LYS A 321 45.50 -30.39 -7.46
C LYS A 321 46.68 -31.35 -7.58
N SER A 322 47.90 -30.85 -7.78
CA SER A 322 49.12 -31.68 -7.80
C SER A 322 49.40 -32.38 -6.48
N ILE A 323 49.00 -31.78 -5.35
CA ILE A 323 49.10 -32.42 -4.02
C ILE A 323 47.87 -33.27 -3.65
N GLY A 324 46.90 -33.42 -4.58
CA GLY A 324 45.78 -34.36 -4.46
C GLY A 324 44.40 -33.76 -4.16
N ALA A 325 44.20 -32.45 -4.27
CA ALA A 325 42.86 -31.86 -4.13
C ALA A 325 41.92 -32.33 -5.26
N SER A 326 40.71 -32.78 -4.91
CA SER A 326 39.69 -33.18 -5.90
C SER A 326 39.06 -31.97 -6.58
N ASN A 327 38.48 -32.17 -7.77
CA ASN A 327 37.71 -31.14 -8.47
C ASN A 327 36.54 -30.62 -7.60
N SER A 328 35.91 -31.50 -6.80
CA SER A 328 34.87 -31.11 -5.85
C SER A 328 35.38 -30.19 -4.74
N ALA A 329 36.59 -30.41 -4.22
CA ALA A 329 37.18 -29.56 -3.20
C ALA A 329 37.48 -28.15 -3.74
N ILE A 330 38.00 -28.06 -4.97
CA ILE A 330 38.21 -26.76 -5.64
C ILE A 330 36.87 -26.06 -5.90
N LEU A 331 35.87 -26.79 -6.40
CA LEU A 331 34.52 -26.26 -6.62
C LEU A 331 33.91 -25.69 -5.32
N GLU A 332 34.04 -26.41 -4.20
CA GLU A 332 33.49 -26.00 -2.91
C GLU A 332 34.12 -24.70 -2.40
N ILE A 333 35.43 -24.51 -2.55
CA ILE A 333 36.13 -23.27 -2.18
C ILE A 333 35.51 -22.07 -2.90
N PHE A 334 35.37 -22.15 -4.22
CA PHE A 334 34.84 -21.05 -5.02
C PHE A 334 33.34 -20.82 -4.82
N ILE A 335 32.55 -21.89 -4.60
CA ILE A 335 31.12 -21.74 -4.25
C ILE A 335 30.97 -21.05 -2.90
N ILE A 336 31.78 -21.40 -1.89
CA ILE A 336 31.76 -20.73 -0.58
C ILE A 336 32.15 -19.25 -0.73
N GLU A 337 33.16 -18.93 -1.53
CA GLU A 337 33.58 -17.55 -1.78
C GLU A 337 32.46 -16.75 -2.50
N ALA A 338 31.72 -17.37 -3.43
CA ALA A 338 30.56 -16.76 -4.09
C ALA A 338 29.39 -16.55 -3.10
N ALA A 339 29.12 -17.54 -2.27
CA ALA A 339 28.08 -17.50 -1.24
C ALA A 339 28.36 -16.39 -0.22
N LEU A 340 29.62 -16.26 0.25
CA LEU A 340 30.04 -15.21 1.16
C LEU A 340 29.93 -13.83 0.53
N THR A 341 30.29 -13.69 -0.75
CA THR A 341 30.12 -12.44 -1.49
C THR A 341 28.64 -12.05 -1.57
N GLY A 342 27.76 -13.02 -1.88
CA GLY A 342 26.31 -12.83 -1.87
C GLY A 342 25.77 -12.47 -0.49
N ALA A 343 26.22 -13.16 0.56
CA ALA A 343 25.81 -12.90 1.95
C ALA A 343 26.22 -11.50 2.41
N LEU A 344 27.45 -11.07 2.10
CA LEU A 344 27.95 -9.74 2.45
C LEU A 344 27.17 -8.64 1.70
N GLY A 345 27.01 -8.79 0.38
CA GLY A 345 26.22 -7.85 -0.41
C GLY A 345 24.76 -7.79 0.02
N GLY A 346 24.15 -8.94 0.32
CA GLY A 346 22.79 -9.02 0.83
C GLY A 346 22.62 -8.38 2.20
N SER A 347 23.54 -8.65 3.13
CA SER A 347 23.52 -8.06 4.48
C SER A 347 23.68 -6.54 4.43
N LEU A 348 24.63 -6.04 3.63
CA LEU A 348 24.80 -4.60 3.41
C LEU A 348 23.59 -3.97 2.71
N GLY A 349 23.00 -4.66 1.74
CA GLY A 349 21.75 -4.25 1.08
C GLY A 349 20.59 -4.12 2.05
N ILE A 350 20.44 -5.07 2.97
CA ILE A 350 19.43 -5.03 4.03
C ILE A 350 19.66 -3.85 4.97
N VAL A 351 20.90 -3.65 5.45
CA VAL A 351 21.22 -2.51 6.33
C VAL A 351 20.89 -1.20 5.62
N PHE A 352 21.27 -1.06 4.34
CA PHE A 352 20.94 0.11 3.55
C PHE A 352 19.42 0.31 3.39
N ALA A 353 18.67 -0.76 3.12
CA ALA A 353 17.22 -0.73 3.04
C ALA A 353 16.56 -0.32 4.37
N LEU A 354 17.06 -0.81 5.50
CA LEU A 354 16.55 -0.44 6.82
C LEU A 354 16.78 1.04 7.12
N VAL A 355 17.97 1.56 6.83
CA VAL A 355 18.30 2.98 7.03
C VAL A 355 17.44 3.87 6.13
N LEU A 356 17.37 3.55 4.83
CA LEU A 356 16.56 4.31 3.89
C LEU A 356 15.05 4.21 4.22
N GLY A 357 14.59 3.02 4.61
CA GLY A 357 13.23 2.78 5.05
C GLY A 357 12.86 3.59 6.28
N ALA A 358 13.75 3.68 7.27
CA ALA A 358 13.52 4.52 8.46
C ALA A 358 13.35 6.01 8.11
N ILE A 359 14.11 6.51 7.13
CA ILE A 359 13.96 7.89 6.62
C ILE A 359 12.60 8.04 5.93
N LEU A 360 12.23 7.10 5.06
CA LEU A 360 10.97 7.13 4.34
C LEU A 360 9.75 7.05 5.27
N ILE A 361 9.83 6.30 6.38
CA ILE A 361 8.79 6.26 7.41
C ILE A 361 8.56 7.64 8.02
N GLN A 362 9.62 8.42 8.27
CA GLN A 362 9.46 9.80 8.77
C GLN A 362 8.81 10.74 7.75
N LEU A 363 8.93 10.44 6.46
CA LEU A 363 8.25 11.13 5.37
C LEU A 363 6.80 10.65 5.17
N GLY A 364 6.29 9.75 6.02
CA GLY A 364 4.92 9.25 5.96
C GLY A 364 4.72 8.06 5.01
N VAL A 365 5.79 7.44 4.52
CA VAL A 365 5.68 6.25 3.66
C VAL A 365 5.42 5.01 4.54
N PRO A 366 4.36 4.22 4.27
CA PRO A 366 4.01 3.07 5.09
C PRO A 366 4.91 1.88 4.74
N ILE A 367 6.06 1.77 5.41
CA ILE A 367 7.01 0.67 5.24
C ILE A 367 7.01 -0.21 6.49
N VAL A 368 6.88 -1.52 6.30
CA VAL A 368 6.93 -2.51 7.38
C VAL A 368 7.98 -3.56 7.05
N PHE A 369 8.98 -3.70 7.93
CA PHE A 369 9.98 -4.76 7.83
C PHE A 369 9.58 -5.95 8.70
N THR A 370 9.56 -7.14 8.11
CA THR A 370 9.30 -8.40 8.81
C THR A 370 10.56 -9.27 8.85
N LEU A 371 10.72 -10.07 9.91
CA LEU A 371 11.90 -10.94 10.05
C LEU A 371 11.96 -11.96 8.90
N GLU A 372 10.81 -12.44 8.44
CA GLU A 372 10.67 -13.33 7.29
C GLU A 372 11.23 -12.70 6.00
N LEU A 373 10.94 -11.41 5.76
CA LEU A 373 11.47 -10.67 4.61
C LEU A 373 12.99 -10.53 4.69
N LEU A 374 13.54 -10.23 5.86
CA LEU A 374 14.99 -10.10 6.04
C LEU A 374 15.70 -11.44 5.83
N ALA A 375 15.15 -12.52 6.39
CA ALA A 375 15.67 -13.88 6.20
C ALA A 375 15.60 -14.31 4.73
N PHE A 376 14.50 -14.00 4.06
CA PHE A 376 14.33 -14.22 2.62
C PHE A 376 15.41 -13.48 1.82
N ALA A 377 15.64 -12.20 2.11
CA ALA A 377 16.59 -11.37 1.39
C ALA A 377 18.05 -11.87 1.51
N VAL A 378 18.48 -12.28 2.71
CA VAL A 378 19.82 -12.88 2.90
C VAL A 378 19.94 -14.18 2.12
N SER A 379 18.95 -15.08 2.27
CA SER A 379 18.96 -16.38 1.60
C SER A 379 18.97 -16.22 0.08
N PHE A 380 18.18 -15.29 -0.43
CA PHE A 380 18.09 -14.99 -1.84
C PHE A 380 19.42 -14.40 -2.38
N ALA A 381 20.07 -13.50 -1.65
CA ALA A 381 21.37 -12.95 -2.04
C ALA A 381 22.46 -14.04 -2.11
N ILE A 382 22.46 -14.99 -1.18
CA ILE A 382 23.36 -16.14 -1.19
C ILE A 382 23.11 -17.01 -2.43
N ILE A 383 21.84 -17.33 -2.72
CA ILE A 383 21.46 -18.13 -3.89
C ILE A 383 21.93 -17.45 -5.18
N VAL A 384 21.70 -16.15 -5.33
CA VAL A 384 22.16 -15.39 -6.51
C VAL A 384 23.68 -15.39 -6.63
N GLY A 385 24.39 -15.22 -5.51
CA GLY A 385 25.85 -15.29 -5.46
C GLY A 385 26.37 -16.64 -5.91
N VAL A 386 25.86 -17.73 -5.34
CA VAL A 386 26.20 -19.11 -5.72
C VAL A 386 25.88 -19.38 -7.19
N ALA A 387 24.69 -19.03 -7.65
CA ALA A 387 24.26 -19.26 -9.03
C ALA A 387 25.19 -18.55 -10.04
N SER A 388 25.59 -17.32 -9.71
CA SER A 388 26.48 -16.50 -10.55
C SER A 388 27.93 -17.00 -10.51
N GLY A 389 28.40 -17.49 -9.36
CA GLY A 389 29.74 -18.06 -9.19
C GLY A 389 29.89 -19.49 -9.71
N LEU A 390 28.80 -20.22 -9.94
CA LEU A 390 28.83 -21.65 -10.25
C LEU A 390 29.57 -21.98 -11.54
N PHE A 391 29.38 -21.18 -12.59
CA PHE A 391 30.04 -21.43 -13.88
C PHE A 391 31.57 -21.20 -13.80
N PRO A 392 32.06 -20.03 -13.32
CA PRO A 392 33.50 -19.83 -13.10
C PRO A 392 34.12 -20.88 -12.15
N ALA A 393 33.42 -21.23 -11.07
CA ALA A 393 33.88 -22.21 -10.10
C ALA A 393 34.05 -23.60 -10.72
N ARG A 394 33.14 -24.01 -11.61
CA ARG A 394 33.27 -25.26 -12.39
C ARG A 394 34.46 -25.21 -13.34
N GLN A 395 34.73 -24.07 -13.97
CA GLN A 395 35.86 -23.93 -14.86
C GLN A 395 37.19 -24.02 -14.09
N ALA A 396 37.29 -23.37 -12.94
CA ALA A 396 38.44 -23.51 -12.02
C ALA A 396 38.66 -24.95 -11.58
N ALA A 397 37.57 -25.63 -11.20
CA ALA A 397 37.59 -27.03 -10.81
C ALA A 397 37.94 -27.98 -11.96
N ALA A 398 37.87 -27.56 -13.23
CA ALA A 398 38.21 -28.38 -14.39
C ALA A 398 39.67 -28.22 -14.86
N LEU A 399 40.42 -27.22 -14.36
CA LEU A 399 41.80 -26.95 -14.78
C LEU A 399 42.73 -28.15 -14.58
N GLU A 400 43.51 -28.52 -15.59
CA GLU A 400 44.50 -29.58 -15.47
C GLU A 400 45.75 -29.08 -14.72
N PRO A 401 46.34 -29.86 -13.79
CA PRO A 401 47.49 -29.42 -13.00
C PRO A 401 48.70 -29.04 -13.87
N VAL A 402 48.90 -29.76 -14.97
CA VAL A 402 50.01 -29.54 -15.91
C VAL A 402 49.83 -28.22 -16.67
N GLU A 403 48.62 -27.88 -17.07
CA GLU A 403 48.32 -26.60 -17.74
C GLU A 403 48.38 -25.44 -16.75
N ALA A 404 47.85 -25.63 -15.55
CA ALA A 404 47.81 -24.60 -14.51
C ALA A 404 49.19 -24.18 -14.00
N LEU A 405 50.18 -25.09 -14.01
CA LEU A 405 51.56 -24.81 -13.60
C LEU A 405 52.44 -24.20 -14.72
N LYS A 406 51.99 -24.27 -15.98
CA LYS A 406 52.65 -23.63 -17.14
C LYS A 406 52.26 -22.17 -17.33
N TYR A 407 51.24 -21.71 -16.61
CA TYR A 407 50.73 -20.35 -16.69
C TYR A 407 51.70 -19.40 -15.97
N GLU A 408 52.29 -18.44 -16.71
CA GLU A 408 53.06 -17.29 -16.16
C GLU A 408 52.14 -16.11 -15.84
#